data_AF-A0AAW2E8I1-F1
#
_entry.id   AF-A0AAW2E8I1-F1
#
_cell.length_a   1.000
_cell.length_b   1.000
_cell.length_c   1.000
_cell.angle_alpha   90.00
_cell.angle_beta   90.00
_cell.angle_gamma   90.00
#
_symmetry.space_group_name_H-M   'P 1'
#
loop_
_entity.id
_entity.type
_entity.pdbx_description
1 polymer ?
#
loop_
_entity_poly.entity_id
_entity_poly.type
_entity_poly.pdbx_seq_one_letter_code
_entity_poly.pdbx_strand_id
1 'polypeptide(L)'
;MSYFGQQPKQQMCVNFKKGCCNNPICKFVHNYRYCFKYQNTKCTIAKCRYLHVTSVAQAHYETTGVVTDQLRYEIGVLYKIRTFVETIRMVNVRVKIVSAGISGTKTC
;
A
#
# COMPACT_ATOMS: atom_id res chain seq x y z
N MET A 1 37.99 14.40 1.43
CA MET A 1 36.75 15.18 1.62
C MET A 1 35.60 14.34 1.09
N SER A 2 34.81 13.74 1.98
CA SER A 2 33.73 12.82 1.61
C SER A 2 32.42 13.61 1.44
N TYR A 3 31.99 13.82 0.20
CA TYR A 3 30.70 14.44 -0.10
C TYR A 3 29.57 13.44 0.19
N PHE A 4 29.13 13.36 1.45
CA PHE A 4 27.85 12.74 1.76
C PHE A 4 26.73 13.70 1.35
N GLY A 5 26.36 13.66 0.06
CA GLY A 5 25.18 14.34 -0.44
C GLY A 5 23.96 13.87 0.33
N GLN A 6 23.38 14.75 1.13
CA GLN A 6 22.09 14.52 1.79
C GLN A 6 21.05 14.30 0.69
N GLN A 7 20.64 13.05 0.50
CA GLN A 7 19.55 12.74 -0.42
C GLN A 7 18.28 13.46 0.08
N PRO A 8 17.51 14.12 -0.80
CA PRO A 8 16.32 14.86 -0.39
C PRO A 8 15.36 13.88 0.30
N LYS A 9 15.07 14.12 1.59
CA LYS A 9 14.07 13.35 2.35
C LYS A 9 12.75 13.39 1.59
N GLN A 10 12.37 12.26 1.04
CA GLN A 10 11.17 12.18 0.24
C GLN A 10 9.94 12.33 1.12
N GLN A 11 8.99 13.11 0.62
CA GLN A 11 7.77 13.40 1.37
C GLN A 11 6.84 12.19 1.35
N MET A 12 6.28 11.87 2.52
CA MET A 12 5.30 10.80 2.69
C MET A 12 3.96 11.21 2.10
N CYS A 13 3.28 10.26 1.45
CA CYS A 13 1.96 10.52 0.89
C CYS A 13 0.90 10.68 1.98
N VAL A 14 0.38 11.89 2.14
CA VAL A 14 -0.69 12.20 3.10
C VAL A 14 -1.97 11.40 2.81
N ASN A 15 -2.31 11.24 1.52
CA ASN A 15 -3.49 10.48 1.11
C ASN A 15 -3.34 8.99 1.40
N PHE A 16 -2.12 8.45 1.31
CA PHE A 16 -1.86 7.06 1.67
C PHE A 16 -1.97 6.84 3.17
N LYS A 17 -1.48 7.79 3.99
CA LYS A 17 -1.64 7.76 5.45
C LYS A 17 -3.12 7.74 5.86
N LYS A 18 -3.98 8.45 5.12
CA LYS A 18 -5.45 8.43 5.30
C LYS A 18 -6.13 7.19 4.71
N GLY A 19 -5.40 6.38 3.94
CA GLY A 19 -5.92 5.18 3.29
C GLY A 19 -6.62 5.43 1.95
N CYS A 20 -6.58 6.64 1.41
CA CYS A 20 -7.31 7.07 0.21
C CYS A 20 -6.44 7.17 -1.05
N CYS A 21 -5.14 6.87 -0.97
CA CYS A 21 -4.29 6.87 -2.15
C CYS A 21 -4.43 5.55 -2.93
N ASN A 22 -5.06 5.65 -4.09
CA ASN A 22 -5.27 4.53 -5.03
C ASN A 22 -4.29 4.53 -6.19
N ASN A 23 -3.33 5.47 -6.22
CA ASN A 23 -2.35 5.55 -7.28
C ASN A 23 -1.19 4.58 -6.98
N PRO A 24 -0.98 3.52 -7.81
CA PRO A 24 0.13 2.60 -7.62
C PRO A 24 1.49 3.24 -7.95
N ILE A 25 1.51 4.30 -8.75
CA ILE A 25 2.69 5.08 -9.14
C ILE A 25 2.58 6.46 -8.49
N CYS A 26 2.50 6.48 -7.17
CA CYS A 26 2.42 7.73 -6.44
C CYS A 26 3.76 8.46 -6.46
N LYS A 27 3.71 9.80 -6.62
CA LYS A 27 4.89 10.68 -6.57
C LYS A 27 5.50 10.75 -5.15
N PHE A 28 4.71 10.43 -4.13
CA PHE A 28 5.08 10.49 -2.73
C PHE A 28 5.32 9.08 -2.17
N VAL A 29 6.19 8.97 -1.16
CA VAL A 29 6.54 7.67 -0.58
C VAL A 29 5.36 7.11 0.23
N HIS A 30 5.06 5.84 0.01
CA HIS A 30 4.04 5.09 0.72
C HIS A 30 4.72 4.14 1.71
N ASN A 31 4.30 4.17 2.98
CA ASN A 31 4.81 3.22 3.96
C ASN A 31 4.03 1.89 3.86
N TYR A 32 4.42 1.05 2.90
CA TYR A 32 3.80 -0.26 2.69
C TYR A 32 4.14 -1.24 3.82
N ARG A 33 3.25 -2.22 4.04
CA ARG A 33 3.52 -3.33 4.95
C ARG A 33 4.07 -4.50 4.15
N TYR A 34 5.33 -4.85 4.40
CA TYR A 34 6.03 -5.93 3.72
C TYR A 34 5.80 -7.28 4.42
N CYS A 35 5.82 -8.35 3.64
CA CYS A 35 5.64 -9.70 4.15
C CYS A 35 6.94 -10.23 4.74
N PHE A 36 7.00 -10.32 6.08
CA PHE A 36 8.18 -10.85 6.77
C PHE A 36 8.53 -12.29 6.34
N LYS A 37 7.54 -13.15 6.11
CA LYS A 37 7.76 -14.53 5.64
C LYS A 37 8.40 -14.58 4.25
N TYR A 38 8.01 -13.66 3.36
CA TYR A 38 8.58 -13.59 2.02
C TYR A 38 10.05 -13.14 2.05
N GLN A 39 10.41 -12.26 2.98
CA GLN A 39 11.78 -11.74 3.08
C GLN A 39 12.78 -12.75 3.66
N ASN A 40 12.33 -13.65 4.55
CA ASN A 40 13.22 -14.57 5.25
C ASN A 40 13.21 -15.99 4.65
N THR A 41 12.08 -16.45 4.14
CA THR A 41 11.94 -17.80 3.58
C THR A 41 11.17 -17.75 2.26
N LYS A 42 9.96 -18.33 2.20
CA LYS A 42 9.04 -18.23 1.07
C LYS A 42 7.62 -18.15 1.63
N CYS A 43 6.85 -17.15 1.18
CA CYS A 43 5.44 -17.06 1.49
C CYS A 43 4.64 -17.93 0.51
N THR A 44 3.88 -18.91 1.00
CA THR A 44 3.03 -19.79 0.19
C THR A 44 1.60 -19.27 0.02
N ILE A 45 1.28 -18.11 0.60
CA ILE A 45 -0.07 -17.53 0.56
C ILE A 45 -0.28 -16.85 -0.78
N ALA A 46 -1.13 -17.44 -1.64
CA ALA A 46 -1.43 -16.95 -2.98
C ALA A 46 -2.00 -15.52 -3.02
N LYS A 47 -2.78 -15.13 -2.00
CA LYS A 47 -3.34 -13.77 -1.83
C LYS A 47 -2.88 -13.16 -0.52
N CYS A 48 -1.57 -12.99 -0.38
CA CYS A 48 -1.01 -12.40 0.83
C CYS A 48 -1.52 -10.97 1.02
N ARG A 49 -1.82 -10.60 2.27
CA ARG A 49 -2.23 -9.23 2.63
C ARG A 49 -1.05 -8.25 2.61
N TYR A 50 0.16 -8.77 2.66
CA TYR A 50 1.40 -8.01 2.75
C TYR A 50 2.17 -8.09 1.44
N LEU A 51 2.99 -7.09 1.20
CA LEU A 51 3.71 -6.92 -0.06
C LEU A 51 4.89 -7.89 -0.17
N HIS A 52 4.97 -8.65 -1.27
CA HIS A 52 6.04 -9.61 -1.51
C HIS A 52 7.21 -8.95 -2.26
N VAL A 53 8.05 -8.26 -1.49
CA VAL A 53 9.25 -7.61 -2.00
C VAL A 53 10.46 -8.07 -1.19
N THR A 54 11.61 -8.24 -1.86
CA THR A 54 12.87 -8.62 -1.21
C THR A 54 13.34 -7.49 -0.28
N SER A 55 14.11 -7.83 0.75
CA SER A 55 14.67 -6.85 1.69
C SER A 55 15.51 -5.77 0.98
N VAL A 56 16.26 -6.16 -0.05
CA VAL A 56 17.07 -5.24 -0.87
C VAL A 56 16.18 -4.23 -1.61
N ALA A 57 15.10 -4.70 -2.25
CA ALA A 57 14.18 -3.82 -2.96
C ALA A 57 13.37 -2.93 -2.00
N GLN A 58 13.02 -3.41 -0.80
CA GLN A 58 12.44 -2.56 0.26
C GLN A 58 13.42 -1.44 0.64
N ALA A 59 14.66 -1.78 0.99
CA ALA A 59 15.66 -0.79 1.41
C ALA A 59 15.94 0.22 0.30
N HIS A 60 16.01 -0.23 -0.95
CA HIS A 60 16.13 0.65 -2.10
C HIS A 60 14.94 1.60 -2.20
N TYR A 61 13.70 1.12 -2.05
CA TYR A 61 12.52 1.98 -2.10
C TYR A 61 12.44 2.95 -0.91
N GLU A 62 12.79 2.51 0.30
CA GLU A 62 12.78 3.40 1.48
C GLU A 62 13.86 4.48 1.41
N THR A 63 14.98 4.19 0.75
CA THR A 63 16.09 5.14 0.56
C THR A 63 15.83 6.08 -0.62
N THR A 64 15.38 5.54 -1.75
CA THR A 64 15.30 6.27 -3.03
C THR A 64 13.89 6.68 -3.43
N GLY A 65 12.85 6.08 -2.84
CA GLY A 65 11.42 6.24 -3.19
C GLY A 65 11.07 5.89 -4.63
N VAL A 66 12.02 5.33 -5.38
CA VAL A 66 11.79 4.92 -6.75
C VAL A 66 11.07 3.59 -6.72
N VAL A 67 9.83 3.58 -7.21
CA VAL A 67 9.03 2.37 -7.33
C VAL A 67 9.61 1.50 -8.45
N THR A 68 10.21 0.37 -8.09
CA THR A 68 10.71 -0.64 -9.03
C THR A 68 9.57 -1.40 -9.69
N ASP A 69 9.81 -2.04 -10.85
CA ASP A 69 8.74 -2.76 -11.56
C ASP A 69 8.18 -3.95 -10.75
N GLN A 70 9.02 -4.62 -9.95
CA GLN A 70 8.55 -5.64 -9.00
C GLN A 70 7.60 -5.04 -7.96
N LEU A 71 7.95 -3.88 -7.39
CA LEU A 71 7.11 -3.20 -6.42
C LEU A 71 5.79 -2.75 -7.07
N ARG A 72 5.81 -2.24 -8.31
CA ARG A 72 4.61 -1.88 -9.09
C ARG A 72 3.67 -3.07 -9.28
N TYR A 73 4.22 -4.22 -9.65
CA TYR A 73 3.45 -5.44 -9.86
C TYR A 73 2.74 -5.88 -8.58
N GLU A 74 3.48 -5.98 -7.48
CA GLU A 74 2.97 -6.41 -6.17
C GLU A 74 1.94 -5.44 -5.58
N ILE A 75 2.19 -4.14 -5.72
CA ILE A 75 1.21 -3.09 -5.41
C ILE A 75 -0.06 -3.34 -6.23
N GLY A 76 0.04 -3.50 -7.55
CA GLY A 76 -1.11 -3.74 -8.42
C GLY A 76 -1.95 -4.95 -8.00
N VAL A 77 -1.30 -6.06 -7.61
CA VAL A 77 -1.97 -7.26 -7.12
C VAL A 77 -2.70 -6.99 -5.79
N LEU A 78 -2.06 -6.32 -4.84
CA LEU A 78 -2.67 -5.96 -3.55
C LEU A 78 -3.85 -5.00 -3.68
N TYR A 79 -3.74 -4.00 -4.57
CA TYR A 79 -4.81 -3.03 -4.78
C TYR A 79 -6.05 -3.68 -5.41
N LYS A 80 -5.89 -4.67 -6.30
CA LYS A 80 -7.01 -5.48 -6.83
C LYS A 80 -7.73 -6.27 -5.74
N ILE A 81 -7.00 -6.78 -4.76
CA ILE A 81 -7.61 -7.48 -3.61
C ILE A 81 -8.32 -6.47 -2.69
N ARG A 82 -7.72 -5.30 -2.47
CA ARG A 82 -8.27 -4.29 -1.56
C ARG A 82 -9.57 -3.68 -2.07
N THR A 83 -9.67 -3.36 -3.37
CA THR A 83 -10.94 -2.88 -3.97
C THR A 83 -12.05 -3.91 -3.83
N PHE A 84 -11.75 -5.20 -3.96
CA PHE A 84 -12.71 -6.28 -3.75
C PHE A 84 -13.20 -6.36 -2.29
N VAL A 85 -12.27 -6.30 -1.32
CA VAL A 85 -12.62 -6.31 0.11
C VAL A 85 -13.38 -5.05 0.52
N GLU A 86 -13.01 -3.87 0.01
CA GLU A 86 -13.75 -2.63 0.26
C GLU A 86 -15.14 -2.67 -0.38
N THR A 87 -15.31 -3.30 -1.54
CA THR A 87 -16.63 -3.54 -2.15
C THR A 87 -17.49 -4.44 -1.25
N ILE A 88 -16.97 -5.57 -0.75
CA ILE A 88 -17.69 -6.44 0.18
C ILE A 88 -18.01 -5.71 1.49
N ARG A 89 -17.07 -4.92 2.02
CA ARG A 89 -17.31 -4.14 3.23
C ARG A 89 -18.37 -3.06 3.01
N MET A 90 -18.40 -2.41 1.84
CA MET A 90 -19.45 -1.46 1.47
C MET A 90 -20.81 -2.14 1.29
N VAL A 91 -20.87 -3.37 0.77
CA VAL A 91 -22.10 -4.18 0.71
C VAL A 91 -22.59 -4.51 2.12
N ASN A 92 -21.72 -5.02 3.01
CA ASN A 92 -22.09 -5.31 4.40
C ASN A 92 -22.46 -4.07 5.22
N VAL A 93 -21.84 -2.92 4.93
CA VAL A 93 -22.20 -1.64 5.54
C VAL A 93 -23.56 -1.17 5.00
N ARG A 94 -23.86 -1.30 3.71
CA ARG A 94 -25.19 -0.99 3.15
C ARG A 94 -26.30 -1.86 3.74
N VAL A 95 -26.07 -3.17 3.94
CA VAL A 95 -27.06 -4.05 4.62
C VAL A 95 -27.35 -3.56 6.05
N LYS A 96 -26.33 -3.07 6.76
CA LYS A 96 -26.49 -2.47 8.10
C LYS A 96 -27.11 -1.07 8.10
N ILE A 97 -26.89 -0.25 7.06
CA ILE A 97 -27.47 1.10 6.96
C ILE A 97 -28.94 1.03 6.53
N VAL A 98 -29.35 0.07 5.71
CA VAL A 98 -30.78 -0.15 5.40
C VAL A 98 -31.58 -0.50 6.66
N SER A 99 -30.93 -1.11 7.66
CA SER A 99 -31.53 -1.41 8.97
C SER A 99 -31.38 -0.29 10.00
N ALA A 100 -30.54 0.72 9.75
CA ALA A 100 -30.32 1.87 10.63
C ALA A 100 -30.11 3.14 9.78
N GLY A 101 -31.21 3.82 9.44
CA GLY A 101 -31.20 4.97 8.54
C GLY A 101 -30.37 6.15 9.07
N ILE A 102 -29.11 6.26 8.66
CA ILE A 102 -28.30 7.49 8.81
C ILE A 102 -27.33 7.60 7.63
N SER A 103 -27.47 8.69 6.87
CA SER A 103 -26.57 9.08 5.78
C SER A 103 -25.25 9.61 6.33
N GLY A 104 -24.15 8.91 6.09
CA GLY A 104 -22.81 9.38 6.38
C GLY A 104 -21.90 9.15 5.18
N THR A 105 -21.88 10.09 4.24
CA THR A 105 -20.91 10.11 3.14
C THR A 105 -19.53 10.39 3.72
N LYS A 106 -18.66 9.37 3.77
CA LYS A 106 -17.23 9.60 3.97
C LYS A 106 -16.63 10.11 2.66
N THR A 107 -16.55 11.42 2.53
CA THR A 107 -15.66 12.09 1.57
C THR A 107 -14.20 11.83 2.00
N CYS A 108 -13.36 11.46 1.05
CA CYS A 108 -11.92 11.28 1.24
C CYS A 108 -11.21 12.61 1.51
#